data_AF-A0A3D4URY3-F1
#
_entry.id   AF-A0A3D4URY3-F1
#
_cell.length_a   1.000
_cell.length_b   1.000
_cell.length_c   1.000
_cell.angle_alpha   90.00
_cell.angle_beta   90.00
_cell.angle_gamma   90.00
#
_symmetry.space_group_name_H-M   'P 1'
#
loop_
_entity.id
_entity.type
_entity.pdbx_description
1 polymer ?
#
loop_
_entity_poly.entity_id
_entity_poly.type
_entity_poly.pdbx_seq_one_letter_code
_entity_poly.pdbx_strand_id
1 'polypeptide(L)'
;MVYYHGDTFEEWLIDNHELSSNQIGKVTAYVRHGLGPGAVASTKKMYFNGVGNGLLNNTFEAAIIVHEYMHIVTGSFNNMTNSYNDEPLAMDEAFSDYFGIVYRNTTEGYTSGTESIIGKYVDIDGDSFTKYRDLDNSWTFDDYVTIELGDNDSTEYHDRSVIYSGALWILRNDPDISPTVLDKLVLISIDNLDSTPGFLDGMYALIAAAIGEGYSSYQDDIEDAFITKKIYFDPPPAPTNFSHTNPSGSFPSFSWNSSSGSVSYKIFRKCSYGYYGDCSSIYEEVGSTSGTSWTDFSVTQNGSGQEDNYIYAVKGINSIGGASNYSNSVNVGAQPSFMKEVSDKLPEMFSLQNNYPNPFNPSTQIKFELPETAQVTIKIYNIMGQEVATIVNSQMKAGFHITRFDASNLSSGVYIARLTAIGSSGAQFDSEIKMQLIK
;
A
#
# COMPACT_ATOMS: atom_id res chain seq x y z
N MET A 1 25.12 26.62 17.70
CA MET A 1 24.92 25.49 16.77
C MET A 1 23.52 24.93 16.92
N VAL A 2 23.24 23.99 17.83
CA VAL A 2 21.90 23.35 17.91
C VAL A 2 20.75 24.35 18.01
N TYR A 3 20.81 25.31 18.94
CA TYR A 3 19.80 26.36 19.03
C TYR A 3 19.69 27.16 17.73
N TYR A 4 20.82 27.73 17.26
CA TYR A 4 20.85 28.56 16.06
C TYR A 4 20.31 27.85 14.82
N HIS A 5 20.78 26.65 14.51
CA HIS A 5 20.34 25.92 13.31
C HIS A 5 18.93 25.37 13.46
N GLY A 6 18.53 24.91 14.65
CA GLY A 6 17.16 24.47 14.89
C GLY A 6 16.15 25.61 14.74
N ASP A 7 16.44 26.78 15.31
CA ASP A 7 15.61 27.99 15.23
C ASP A 7 15.53 28.51 13.78
N THR A 8 16.69 28.60 13.10
CA THR A 8 16.75 29.04 11.69
C THR A 8 16.06 28.04 10.75
N PHE A 9 16.14 26.74 11.02
CA PHE A 9 15.45 25.72 10.20
C PHE A 9 13.93 25.77 10.41
N GLU A 10 13.47 25.98 11.64
CA GLU A 10 12.05 26.20 11.91
C GLU A 10 11.52 27.45 11.18
N GLU A 11 12.25 28.57 11.23
CA GLU A 11 11.92 29.76 10.44
C GLU A 11 11.93 29.46 8.93
N TRP A 12 12.92 28.72 8.43
CA TRP A 12 13.00 28.34 7.02
C TRP A 12 11.81 27.49 6.56
N LEU A 13 11.33 26.55 7.40
CA LEU A 13 10.14 25.75 7.15
C LEU A 13 8.85 26.59 7.14
N ILE A 14 8.73 27.55 8.06
CA ILE A 14 7.56 28.42 8.15
C ILE A 14 7.52 29.38 6.94
N ASP A 15 8.64 30.04 6.65
CA ASP A 15 8.72 31.12 5.66
C ASP A 15 8.67 30.61 4.22
N ASN A 16 9.30 29.46 3.93
CA ASN A 16 9.41 28.95 2.56
C ASN A 16 8.42 27.82 2.24
N HIS A 17 7.81 27.21 3.26
CA HIS A 17 7.00 26.00 3.07
C HIS A 17 5.63 26.05 3.76
N GLU A 18 5.21 27.23 4.23
CA GLU A 18 3.86 27.50 4.78
C GLU A 18 3.43 26.59 5.94
N LEU A 19 4.40 25.97 6.63
CA LEU A 19 4.11 25.15 7.80
C LEU A 19 3.78 26.03 9.00
N SER A 20 2.69 25.72 9.69
CA SER A 20 2.38 26.44 10.93
C SER A 20 3.27 25.96 12.07
N SER A 21 3.69 26.89 12.94
CA SER A 21 4.44 26.55 14.17
C SER A 21 3.68 25.56 15.07
N ASN A 22 2.35 25.48 14.92
CA ASN A 22 1.51 24.52 15.63
C ASN A 22 1.63 23.08 15.08
N GLN A 23 1.88 22.92 13.77
CA GLN A 23 2.12 21.60 13.15
C GLN A 23 3.48 21.04 13.59
N ILE A 24 4.53 21.85 13.53
CA ILE A 24 5.88 21.44 13.97
C ILE A 24 5.94 21.30 15.49
N GLY A 25 5.31 22.19 16.24
CA GLY A 25 5.30 22.19 17.70
C GLY A 25 6.68 22.45 18.32
N LYS A 26 6.72 22.65 19.64
CA LYS A 26 7.97 22.99 20.32
C LYS A 26 8.92 21.80 20.38
N VAL A 27 10.12 21.93 19.79
CA VAL A 27 11.21 20.95 19.89
C VAL A 27 12.13 21.27 21.07
N THR A 28 12.50 20.24 21.84
CA THR A 28 13.45 20.37 22.95
C THR A 28 14.76 19.68 22.59
N ALA A 29 15.86 20.43 22.54
CA ALA A 29 17.19 19.85 22.31
C ALA A 29 17.98 19.68 23.62
N TYR A 30 18.50 18.46 23.85
CA TYR A 30 19.40 18.13 24.94
C TYR A 30 20.83 18.05 24.41
N VAL A 31 21.68 19.00 24.80
CA VAL A 31 23.10 19.00 24.43
C VAL A 31 23.94 18.41 25.56
N ARG A 32 25.01 17.69 25.20
CA ARG A 32 25.89 16.96 26.15
C ARG A 32 25.15 15.88 26.92
N HIS A 33 24.24 15.17 26.25
CA HIS A 33 23.39 14.16 26.88
C HIS A 33 24.16 12.88 27.29
N GLY A 34 25.09 12.43 26.45
CA GLY A 34 25.96 11.26 26.68
C GLY A 34 27.42 11.49 26.26
N LEU A 35 28.21 10.41 26.23
CA LEU A 35 29.61 10.39 25.76
C LEU A 35 29.69 9.79 24.35
N GLY A 36 30.52 10.38 23.47
CA GLY A 36 30.79 9.88 22.11
C GLY A 36 30.04 10.66 21.01
N PRO A 37 30.36 10.45 19.72
CA PRO A 37 29.61 11.04 18.62
C PRO A 37 28.24 10.35 18.50
N GLY A 38 27.17 11.12 18.58
CA GLY A 38 25.82 10.63 18.37
C GLY A 38 24.80 11.75 18.47
N ALA A 39 23.87 11.76 17.52
CA ALA A 39 22.66 12.53 17.57
C ALA A 39 21.49 11.56 17.37
N VAL A 40 20.39 11.76 18.11
CA VAL A 40 19.16 10.95 17.99
C VAL A 40 17.96 11.84 18.27
N ALA A 41 16.95 11.72 17.42
CA ALA A 41 15.65 12.31 17.61
C ALA A 41 14.64 11.32 18.20
N SER A 42 13.69 11.87 18.93
CA SER A 42 12.49 11.19 19.41
C SER A 42 11.34 12.20 19.41
N THR A 43 10.13 11.79 19.78
CA THR A 43 8.94 12.66 19.76
C THR A 43 9.20 14.01 20.46
N LYS A 44 9.35 15.07 19.65
CA LYS A 44 9.63 16.47 20.05
C LYS A 44 10.93 16.68 20.83
N LYS A 45 11.87 15.74 20.81
CA LYS A 45 13.16 15.85 21.52
C LYS A 45 14.31 15.39 20.66
N MET A 46 15.37 16.20 20.62
CA MET A 46 16.65 15.81 20.02
C MET A 46 17.72 15.68 21.10
N TYR A 47 18.59 14.68 20.98
CA TYR A 47 19.68 14.42 21.90
C TYR A 47 21.00 14.49 21.15
N PHE A 48 21.88 15.37 21.58
CA PHE A 48 23.22 15.53 21.03
C PHE A 48 24.24 15.18 22.11
N ASN A 49 25.05 14.16 21.85
CA ASN A 49 26.08 13.73 22.78
C ASN A 49 27.21 14.76 22.92
N GLY A 50 27.88 14.72 24.07
CA GLY A 50 29.02 15.56 24.39
C GLY A 50 30.34 14.81 24.21
N VAL A 51 31.42 15.58 24.10
CA VAL A 51 32.76 15.01 23.94
C VAL A 51 33.31 14.47 25.25
N GLY A 52 33.87 13.26 25.23
CA GLY A 52 34.92 12.87 26.15
C GLY A 52 36.27 13.41 25.67
N ASN A 53 36.92 14.25 26.48
CA ASN A 53 38.32 14.70 26.41
C ASN A 53 39.05 14.66 25.03
N GLY A 54 38.66 15.50 24.06
CA GLY A 54 39.57 15.95 23.01
C GLY A 54 39.14 15.80 21.55
N LEU A 55 37.96 15.26 21.26
CA LEU A 55 37.45 15.13 19.90
C LEU A 55 36.65 16.37 19.44
N LEU A 56 36.80 16.77 18.18
CA LEU A 56 35.92 17.76 17.53
C LEU A 56 34.49 17.18 17.54
N ASN A 57 33.50 17.95 18.01
CA ASN A 57 32.14 17.43 18.11
C ASN A 57 31.35 17.73 16.83
N ASN A 58 31.39 16.76 15.92
CA ASN A 58 30.85 16.89 14.58
C ASN A 58 29.33 16.68 14.55
N THR A 59 28.71 16.22 15.66
CA THR A 59 27.24 16.14 15.84
C THR A 59 26.56 17.50 15.84
N PHE A 60 27.33 18.60 15.84
CA PHE A 60 26.82 19.96 15.78
C PHE A 60 26.91 20.57 14.37
N GLU A 61 27.21 19.76 13.34
CA GLU A 61 27.06 20.14 11.93
C GLU A 61 25.60 20.56 11.65
N ALA A 62 25.42 21.63 10.87
CA ALA A 62 24.11 22.12 10.47
C ALA A 62 23.24 21.01 9.85
N ALA A 63 23.79 20.23 8.92
CA ALA A 63 23.08 19.15 8.24
C ALA A 63 22.60 18.07 9.22
N ILE A 64 23.40 17.69 10.22
CA ILE A 64 23.03 16.69 11.22
C ILE A 64 21.95 17.24 12.14
N ILE A 65 22.08 18.49 12.59
CA ILE A 65 21.06 19.12 13.44
C ILE A 65 19.70 19.15 12.71
N VAL A 66 19.71 19.48 11.42
CA VAL A 66 18.49 19.52 10.61
C VAL A 66 17.96 18.13 10.30
N HIS A 67 18.82 17.16 10.03
CA HIS A 67 18.43 15.76 9.88
C HIS A 67 17.65 15.26 11.10
N GLU A 68 18.18 15.46 12.32
CA GLU A 68 17.48 15.09 13.55
C GLU A 68 16.17 15.87 13.77
N TYR A 69 16.15 17.14 13.37
CA TYR A 69 14.93 17.94 13.44
C TYR A 69 13.89 17.39 12.45
N MET A 70 14.30 16.99 11.26
CA MET A 70 13.41 16.53 10.21
C MET A 70 12.66 15.25 10.61
N HIS A 71 13.25 14.31 11.34
CA HIS A 71 12.50 13.18 11.93
C HIS A 71 11.29 13.63 12.76
N ILE A 72 11.41 14.75 13.48
CA ILE A 72 10.31 15.32 14.28
C ILE A 72 9.25 15.95 13.38
N VAL A 73 9.69 16.58 12.28
CA VAL A 73 8.81 17.19 11.26
C VAL A 73 8.05 16.10 10.53
N THR A 74 8.73 15.09 9.99
CA THR A 74 8.14 13.91 9.37
C THR A 74 7.11 13.27 10.30
N GLY A 75 7.50 12.96 11.54
CA GLY A 75 6.60 12.40 12.55
C GLY A 75 5.39 13.28 12.94
N SER A 76 5.39 14.57 12.58
CA SER A 76 4.25 15.47 12.80
C SER A 76 3.20 15.41 11.68
N PHE A 77 3.60 15.06 10.46
CA PHE A 77 2.70 14.80 9.34
C PHE A 77 2.24 13.35 9.35
N ASN A 78 3.22 12.46 9.44
CA ASN A 78 3.03 11.04 9.26
C ASN A 78 3.95 10.29 10.22
N ASN A 79 3.37 9.48 11.08
CA ASN A 79 4.14 8.67 12.02
C ASN A 79 4.66 7.41 11.29
N MET A 80 5.66 7.57 10.43
CA MET A 80 6.39 6.50 9.74
C MET A 80 7.28 5.70 10.71
N THR A 81 6.70 5.26 11.84
CA THR A 81 7.40 4.51 12.89
C THR A 81 6.61 3.24 13.24
N ASN A 82 7.34 2.15 13.49
CA ASN A 82 6.85 0.78 13.72
C ASN A 82 6.29 0.03 12.50
N SER A 83 7.14 -0.18 11.50
CA SER A 83 6.87 -1.07 10.39
C SER A 83 7.75 -2.32 10.51
N TYR A 84 7.22 -3.52 10.21
CA TYR A 84 7.99 -4.76 10.02
C TYR A 84 8.79 -4.75 8.68
N ASN A 85 8.66 -3.67 7.90
CA ASN A 85 9.37 -3.37 6.65
C ASN A 85 10.29 -2.16 6.88
N ASP A 86 11.52 -2.17 6.39
CA ASP A 86 12.46 -1.05 6.61
C ASP A 86 12.28 0.11 5.61
N GLU A 87 11.43 -0.01 4.58
CA GLU A 87 11.20 1.09 3.62
C GLU A 87 10.64 2.38 4.25
N PRO A 88 9.61 2.35 5.12
CA PRO A 88 9.14 3.54 5.82
C PRO A 88 10.24 4.25 6.63
N LEU A 89 11.09 3.48 7.31
CA LEU A 89 12.20 4.02 8.09
C LEU A 89 13.29 4.59 7.19
N ALA A 90 13.60 3.91 6.09
CA ALA A 90 14.54 4.39 5.09
C ALA A 90 14.04 5.67 4.39
N MET A 91 12.72 5.83 4.19
CA MET A 91 12.13 7.06 3.68
C MET A 91 12.25 8.21 4.70
N ASP A 92 11.98 7.96 5.98
CA ASP A 92 12.16 8.98 7.03
C ASP A 92 13.60 9.47 7.13
N GLU A 93 14.57 8.55 7.11
CA GLU A 93 16.00 8.88 6.97
C GLU A 93 16.29 9.65 5.68
N ALA A 94 15.70 9.26 4.55
CA ALA A 94 15.95 9.88 3.25
C ALA A 94 15.48 11.34 3.21
N PHE A 95 14.30 11.64 3.77
CA PHE A 95 13.82 13.00 3.90
C PHE A 95 14.72 13.83 4.83
N SER A 96 15.17 13.21 5.92
CA SER A 96 16.06 13.85 6.90
C SER A 96 17.43 14.18 6.30
N ASP A 97 18.00 13.27 5.53
CA ASP A 97 19.23 13.47 4.75
C ASP A 97 19.07 14.58 3.71
N TYR A 98 17.99 14.53 2.93
CA TYR A 98 17.69 15.53 1.90
C TYR A 98 17.61 16.94 2.48
N PHE A 99 16.78 17.16 3.50
CA PHE A 99 16.62 18.48 4.10
C PHE A 99 17.86 18.93 4.88
N GLY A 100 18.60 18.01 5.51
CA GLY A 100 19.89 18.32 6.13
C GLY A 100 20.87 18.93 5.14
N ILE A 101 20.99 18.34 3.96
CA ILE A 101 21.86 18.85 2.89
C ILE A 101 21.31 20.13 2.25
N VAL A 102 20.00 20.19 1.97
CA VAL A 102 19.36 21.39 1.41
C VAL A 102 19.56 22.60 2.32
N TYR A 103 19.32 22.45 3.62
CA TYR A 103 19.50 23.52 4.59
C TYR A 103 20.97 23.98 4.66
N ARG A 104 21.92 23.05 4.77
CA ARG A 104 23.35 23.39 4.83
C ARG A 104 23.78 24.17 3.57
N ASN A 105 23.39 23.67 2.39
CA ASN A 105 23.78 24.27 1.12
C ASN A 105 23.14 25.65 0.88
N THR A 106 22.06 25.99 1.58
CA THR A 106 21.37 27.29 1.44
C THR A 106 21.76 28.30 2.52
N THR A 107 22.24 27.85 3.68
CA THR A 107 22.50 28.74 4.85
C THR A 107 23.97 29.03 5.15
N GLU A 108 24.91 28.19 4.71
CA GLU A 108 26.33 28.33 5.09
C GLU A 108 27.22 29.01 4.03
N GLY A 109 26.64 29.72 3.06
CA GLY A 109 27.40 30.44 2.03
C GLY A 109 28.03 29.53 0.96
N TYR A 110 27.63 28.25 0.92
CA TYR A 110 27.90 27.36 -0.21
C TYR A 110 27.07 27.80 -1.42
N THR A 111 27.63 27.66 -2.63
CA THR A 111 26.85 27.77 -3.86
C THR A 111 25.81 26.66 -3.89
N SER A 112 24.58 26.99 -4.28
CA SER A 112 23.49 26.01 -4.45
C SER A 112 24.00 24.78 -5.23
N GLY A 113 23.87 23.57 -4.65
CA GLY A 113 24.03 22.30 -5.37
C GLY A 113 25.41 21.63 -5.37
N THR A 114 26.40 22.05 -4.57
CA THR A 114 27.76 21.46 -4.69
C THR A 114 28.11 20.32 -3.74
N GLU A 115 27.32 20.08 -2.68
CA GLU A 115 27.64 19.05 -1.68
C GLU A 115 26.46 18.11 -1.47
N SER A 116 26.69 16.83 -1.74
CA SER A 116 25.72 15.73 -1.62
C SER A 116 25.95 14.85 -0.39
N ILE A 117 27.02 15.09 0.38
CA ILE A 117 27.42 14.23 1.49
C ILE A 117 26.85 14.76 2.81
N ILE A 118 26.11 13.94 3.55
CA ILE A 118 25.75 14.18 4.95
C ILE A 118 26.79 13.56 5.88
N GLY A 119 27.13 14.26 6.96
CA GLY A 119 28.13 13.82 7.93
C GLY A 119 29.57 13.85 7.41
N LYS A 120 29.84 14.62 6.34
CA LYS A 120 31.17 14.77 5.73
C LYS A 120 32.25 15.18 6.73
N TYR A 121 31.88 16.00 7.71
CA TYR A 121 32.82 16.52 8.70
C TYR A 121 32.89 15.64 9.95
N VAL A 122 32.28 14.45 9.94
CA VAL A 122 32.23 13.52 11.09
C VAL A 122 33.49 12.65 11.21
N ASP A 123 34.43 12.72 10.27
CA ASP A 123 35.65 11.90 10.31
C ASP A 123 36.57 12.24 11.50
N ILE A 124 36.70 11.26 12.40
CA ILE A 124 37.69 11.22 13.47
C ILE A 124 38.37 9.85 13.38
N ASP A 125 39.58 9.84 12.83
CA ASP A 125 40.59 8.79 12.99
C ASP A 125 40.06 7.34 12.99
N GLY A 126 39.35 6.95 11.93
CA GLY A 126 39.11 5.54 11.61
C GLY A 126 38.23 4.76 12.60
N ASP A 127 37.41 5.44 13.41
CA ASP A 127 36.36 4.79 14.19
C ASP A 127 35.09 4.63 13.34
N SER A 128 34.68 3.38 13.14
CA SER A 128 33.74 2.91 12.12
C SER A 128 32.26 3.24 12.36
N PHE A 129 31.94 4.18 13.25
CA PHE A 129 30.58 4.35 13.78
C PHE A 129 29.70 5.36 13.02
N THR A 130 30.22 6.16 12.09
CA THR A 130 29.40 7.05 11.26
C THR A 130 29.86 6.97 9.81
N LYS A 131 29.25 6.06 9.04
CA LYS A 131 29.36 6.11 7.57
C LYS A 131 28.70 7.40 7.10
N TYR A 132 29.45 8.27 6.44
CA TYR A 132 28.88 9.38 5.69
C TYR A 132 27.96 8.82 4.60
N ARG A 133 26.85 9.50 4.31
CA ARG A 133 25.92 9.11 3.24
C ARG A 133 26.00 10.14 2.13
N ASP A 134 26.15 9.68 0.89
CA ASP A 134 26.27 10.51 -0.30
C ASP A 134 24.99 10.39 -1.11
N LEU A 135 24.28 11.48 -1.34
CA LEU A 135 23.06 11.50 -2.15
C LEU A 135 23.33 11.37 -3.65
N ASP A 136 24.57 11.62 -4.11
CA ASP A 136 25.01 11.45 -5.50
C ASP A 136 25.59 10.05 -5.77
N ASN A 137 25.24 9.08 -4.93
CA ASN A 137 25.68 7.69 -5.07
C ASN A 137 25.07 7.01 -6.32
N SER A 138 25.68 5.90 -6.74
CA SER A 138 25.18 5.07 -7.84
C SER A 138 24.27 3.92 -7.39
N TRP A 139 23.89 3.83 -6.11
CA TRP A 139 23.08 2.73 -5.59
C TRP A 139 21.64 2.84 -6.08
N THR A 140 21.06 1.68 -6.33
CA THR A 140 19.71 1.49 -6.85
C THR A 140 18.93 0.49 -6.00
N PHE A 141 17.62 0.43 -6.20
CA PHE A 141 16.75 -0.54 -5.52
C PHE A 141 17.20 -2.01 -5.72
N ASP A 142 17.74 -2.35 -6.90
CA ASP A 142 18.18 -3.71 -7.22
C ASP A 142 19.45 -4.13 -6.45
N ASP A 143 20.35 -3.18 -6.15
CA ASP A 143 21.58 -3.46 -5.39
C ASP A 143 21.25 -4.00 -3.99
N TYR A 144 20.13 -3.57 -3.41
CA TYR A 144 19.67 -4.01 -2.09
C TYR A 144 19.06 -5.42 -2.10
N VAL A 145 18.32 -5.81 -3.14
CA VAL A 145 17.69 -7.15 -3.23
C VAL A 145 18.73 -8.29 -3.22
N THR A 146 20.01 -7.98 -3.46
CA THR A 146 21.09 -8.96 -3.54
C THR A 146 21.95 -9.09 -2.27
N ILE A 147 21.72 -8.27 -1.24
CA ILE A 147 22.50 -8.31 0.00
C ILE A 147 21.85 -9.33 0.95
N GLU A 148 22.53 -10.46 1.18
CA GLU A 148 22.12 -11.44 2.19
C GLU A 148 21.99 -10.75 3.56
N LEU A 149 20.81 -10.90 4.18
CA LEU A 149 20.42 -10.46 5.54
C LEU A 149 21.28 -11.13 6.64
N GLY A 150 22.60 -10.93 6.58
CA GLY A 150 23.59 -11.57 7.43
C GLY A 150 24.24 -10.65 8.46
N ASP A 151 24.06 -9.32 8.38
CA ASP A 151 24.58 -8.39 9.37
C ASP A 151 23.46 -7.90 10.28
N ASN A 152 23.48 -8.38 11.53
CA ASN A 152 22.55 -8.02 12.62
C ASN A 152 22.77 -6.58 13.14
N ASP A 153 23.17 -5.65 12.28
CA ASP A 153 23.44 -4.29 12.71
C ASP A 153 22.31 -3.35 12.28
N SER A 154 21.97 -2.43 13.19
CA SER A 154 20.90 -1.43 13.08
C SER A 154 21.07 -0.39 11.95
N THR A 155 21.90 -0.71 10.95
CA THR A 155 22.40 0.16 9.87
C THR A 155 21.66 -0.02 8.53
N GLU A 156 20.71 -0.95 8.45
CA GLU A 156 20.06 -1.33 7.19
C GLU A 156 19.24 -0.20 6.55
N TYR A 157 18.40 0.50 7.33
CA TYR A 157 17.55 1.57 6.79
C TYR A 157 18.33 2.86 6.46
N HIS A 158 19.40 3.17 7.20
CA HIS A 158 20.31 4.27 6.86
C HIS A 158 20.99 4.05 5.50
N ASP A 159 21.47 2.83 5.25
CA ASP A 159 22.10 2.48 3.97
C ASP A 159 21.05 2.44 2.83
N ARG A 160 19.79 2.06 3.10
CA ARG A 160 18.69 2.11 2.11
C ARG A 160 18.21 3.52 1.79
N SER A 161 18.30 4.44 2.74
CA SER A 161 17.79 5.82 2.61
C SER A 161 18.39 6.56 1.40
N VAL A 162 19.65 6.25 1.06
CA VAL A 162 20.42 6.90 -0.01
C VAL A 162 19.88 6.61 -1.42
N ILE A 163 19.00 5.60 -1.55
CA ILE A 163 18.31 5.30 -2.80
C ILE A 163 17.22 6.34 -3.04
N TYR A 164 16.35 6.57 -2.03
CA TYR A 164 15.26 7.53 -2.13
C TYR A 164 15.76 8.97 -2.08
N SER A 165 16.66 9.31 -1.15
CA SER A 165 17.25 10.64 -1.08
C SER A 165 18.11 10.94 -2.32
N GLY A 166 18.70 9.91 -2.94
CA GLY A 166 19.39 10.04 -4.22
C GLY A 166 18.44 10.36 -5.39
N ALA A 167 17.21 9.82 -5.42
CA ALA A 167 16.22 10.22 -6.42
C ALA A 167 15.81 11.70 -6.25
N LEU A 168 15.60 12.13 -5.00
CA LEU A 168 15.33 13.54 -4.69
C LEU A 168 16.51 14.46 -5.06
N TRP A 169 17.74 13.96 -4.92
CA TRP A 169 18.96 14.69 -5.29
C TRP A 169 19.12 14.83 -6.80
N ILE A 170 18.81 13.78 -7.58
CA ILE A 170 18.76 13.87 -9.04
C ILE A 170 17.76 14.96 -9.44
N LEU A 171 16.53 14.91 -8.91
CA LEU A 171 15.50 15.92 -9.15
C LEU A 171 15.94 17.33 -8.79
N ARG A 172 16.60 17.50 -7.66
CA ARG A 172 17.05 18.82 -7.20
C ARG A 172 18.07 19.46 -8.15
N ASN A 173 18.88 18.64 -8.81
CA ASN A 173 19.91 19.10 -9.75
C ASN A 173 19.43 19.10 -11.21
N ASP A 174 18.17 18.72 -11.44
CA ASP A 174 17.57 18.79 -12.76
C ASP A 174 17.35 20.27 -13.16
N PRO A 175 17.84 20.71 -14.34
CA PRO A 175 17.70 22.10 -14.78
C PRO A 175 16.25 22.54 -15.02
N ASP A 176 15.32 21.60 -15.23
CA ASP A 176 13.90 21.89 -15.48
C ASP A 176 13.07 21.95 -14.17
N ILE A 177 13.66 21.53 -13.05
CA ILE A 177 13.06 21.55 -11.71
C ILE A 177 13.56 22.75 -10.91
N SER A 178 12.63 23.56 -10.39
CA SER A 178 12.97 24.62 -9.43
C SER A 178 13.28 24.01 -8.05
N PRO A 179 14.48 24.21 -7.50
CA PRO A 179 14.86 23.62 -6.20
C PRO A 179 13.91 23.98 -5.06
N THR A 180 13.48 25.26 -4.99
CA THR A 180 12.56 25.74 -3.94
C THR A 180 11.14 25.17 -4.11
N VAL A 181 10.71 24.92 -5.35
CA VAL A 181 9.42 24.27 -5.62
C VAL A 181 9.50 22.81 -5.19
N LEU A 182 10.55 22.09 -5.59
CA LEU A 182 10.77 20.70 -5.18
C LEU A 182 10.77 20.54 -3.65
N ASP A 183 11.49 21.41 -2.93
CA ASP A 183 11.53 21.41 -1.46
C ASP A 183 10.11 21.47 -0.85
N LYS A 184 9.23 22.31 -1.41
CA LYS A 184 7.81 22.41 -1.01
C LYS A 184 7.04 21.12 -1.36
N LEU A 185 7.22 20.59 -2.57
CA LEU A 185 6.52 19.40 -3.03
C LEU A 185 6.88 18.15 -2.22
N VAL A 186 8.16 18.02 -1.82
CA VAL A 186 8.60 16.94 -0.93
C VAL A 186 7.87 17.02 0.42
N LEU A 187 7.77 18.21 1.04
CA LEU A 187 7.01 18.35 2.30
C LEU A 187 5.52 18.02 2.15
N ILE A 188 4.88 18.46 1.06
CA ILE A 188 3.48 18.11 0.77
C ILE A 188 3.33 16.59 0.56
N SER A 189 4.30 15.96 -0.11
CA SER A 189 4.27 14.51 -0.35
C SER A 189 4.28 13.72 0.96
N ILE A 190 5.01 14.18 1.98
CA ILE A 190 5.08 13.52 3.29
C ILE A 190 3.70 13.49 3.97
N ASP A 191 2.94 14.58 3.88
CA ASP A 191 1.57 14.69 4.42
C ASP A 191 0.56 13.76 3.71
N ASN A 192 0.84 13.43 2.45
CA ASN A 192 -0.01 12.55 1.64
C ASN A 192 0.31 11.05 1.80
N LEU A 193 1.36 10.69 2.54
CA LEU A 193 1.76 9.29 2.71
C LEU A 193 0.98 8.60 3.85
N ASP A 194 0.72 7.31 3.68
CA ASP A 194 0.26 6.44 4.77
C ASP A 194 1.40 6.12 5.75
N SER A 195 1.11 5.56 6.93
CA SER A 195 2.13 5.28 7.96
C SER A 195 3.13 4.16 7.64
N THR A 196 2.92 3.43 6.54
CA THR A 196 3.82 2.35 6.10
C THR A 196 4.06 2.43 4.58
N PRO A 197 4.59 3.55 4.06
CA PRO A 197 4.76 3.71 2.62
C PRO A 197 5.99 2.95 2.12
N GLY A 198 5.91 2.43 0.89
CA GLY A 198 7.08 2.01 0.14
C GLY A 198 7.67 3.15 -0.70
N PHE A 199 8.86 2.93 -1.26
CA PHE A 199 9.51 3.95 -2.11
C PHE A 199 8.66 4.35 -3.32
N LEU A 200 7.90 3.42 -3.88
CA LEU A 200 6.99 3.70 -5.00
C LEU A 200 5.80 4.57 -4.56
N ASP A 201 5.27 4.37 -3.34
CA ASP A 201 4.22 5.23 -2.77
C ASP A 201 4.75 6.66 -2.59
N GLY A 202 6.01 6.79 -2.15
CA GLY A 202 6.72 8.07 -2.08
C GLY A 202 6.79 8.81 -3.40
N MET A 203 7.18 8.12 -4.48
CA MET A 203 7.22 8.69 -5.83
C MET A 203 5.83 9.21 -6.26
N TYR A 204 4.79 8.39 -6.08
CA TYR A 204 3.43 8.79 -6.46
C TYR A 204 2.87 9.92 -5.59
N ALA A 205 3.21 9.97 -4.29
CA ALA A 205 2.84 11.07 -3.43
C ALA A 205 3.52 12.39 -3.88
N LEU A 206 4.77 12.32 -4.36
CA LEU A 206 5.46 13.48 -4.92
C LEU A 206 4.86 13.94 -6.25
N ILE A 207 4.49 13.02 -7.14
CA ILE A 207 3.76 13.34 -8.38
C ILE A 207 2.39 13.96 -8.06
N ALA A 208 1.67 13.39 -7.09
CA ALA A 208 0.38 13.92 -6.65
C ALA A 208 0.51 15.34 -6.06
N ALA A 209 1.55 15.58 -5.27
CA ALA A 209 1.87 16.91 -4.76
C ALA A 209 2.17 17.89 -5.91
N ALA A 210 2.98 17.50 -6.89
CA ALA A 210 3.31 18.32 -8.05
C ALA A 210 2.06 18.70 -8.85
N ILE A 211 1.20 17.73 -9.16
CA ILE A 211 -0.06 17.95 -9.87
C ILE A 211 -0.99 18.87 -9.05
N GLY A 212 -1.13 18.62 -7.75
CA GLY A 212 -1.98 19.39 -6.85
C GLY A 212 -1.60 20.87 -6.77
N GLU A 213 -0.30 21.16 -6.78
CA GLU A 213 0.26 22.51 -6.76
C GLU A 213 0.39 23.16 -8.15
N GLY A 214 -0.05 22.48 -9.22
CA GLY A 214 -0.06 23.02 -10.58
C GLY A 214 1.25 22.83 -11.38
N TYR A 215 2.13 21.94 -10.93
CA TYR A 215 3.40 21.57 -11.56
C TYR A 215 3.33 20.19 -12.24
N SER A 216 2.24 19.90 -12.96
CA SER A 216 2.07 18.62 -13.65
C SER A 216 3.16 18.32 -14.69
N SER A 217 3.89 19.34 -15.17
CA SER A 217 5.03 19.18 -16.06
C SER A 217 6.23 18.47 -15.42
N TYR A 218 6.32 18.44 -14.08
CA TYR A 218 7.42 17.78 -13.35
C TYR A 218 7.25 16.26 -13.28
N GLN A 219 6.12 15.72 -13.72
CA GLN A 219 5.83 14.30 -13.59
C GLN A 219 6.89 13.43 -14.29
N ASP A 220 7.24 13.76 -15.54
CA ASP A 220 8.20 12.97 -16.32
C ASP A 220 9.59 12.99 -15.67
N ASP A 221 10.04 14.15 -15.20
CA ASP A 221 11.33 14.31 -14.49
C ASP A 221 11.36 13.54 -13.17
N ILE A 222 10.24 13.53 -12.42
CA ILE A 222 10.07 12.73 -11.21
C ILE A 222 10.15 11.24 -11.53
N GLU A 223 9.42 10.77 -12.53
CA GLU A 223 9.47 9.37 -12.94
C GLU A 223 10.89 8.97 -13.37
N ASP A 224 11.57 9.78 -14.20
CA ASP A 224 12.92 9.49 -14.70
C ASP A 224 13.99 9.45 -13.58
N ALA A 225 13.92 10.36 -12.61
CA ALA A 225 14.82 10.35 -11.46
C ALA A 225 14.65 9.10 -10.59
N PHE A 226 13.40 8.70 -10.35
CA PHE A 226 13.10 7.50 -9.58
C PHE A 226 13.40 6.20 -10.37
N ILE A 227 13.16 6.18 -11.69
CA ILE A 227 13.57 5.10 -12.61
C ILE A 227 15.09 4.91 -12.58
N THR A 228 15.87 5.99 -12.54
CA THR A 228 17.34 5.95 -12.43
C THR A 228 17.78 5.21 -11.16
N LYS A 229 17.01 5.36 -10.08
CA LYS A 229 17.20 4.64 -8.81
C LYS A 229 16.50 3.28 -8.76
N LYS A 230 15.95 2.81 -9.88
CA LYS A 230 15.17 1.58 -10.00
C LYS A 230 13.92 1.54 -9.11
N ILE A 231 13.40 2.71 -8.74
CA ILE A 231 12.11 2.87 -8.07
C ILE A 231 11.06 3.13 -9.16
N TYR A 232 10.56 2.08 -9.79
CA TYR A 232 9.51 2.19 -10.79
C TYR A 232 8.68 0.92 -10.83
N PHE A 233 7.49 1.03 -11.42
CA PHE A 233 6.70 -0.14 -11.75
C PHE A 233 7.38 -0.84 -12.95
N ASP A 234 8.18 -1.88 -12.70
CA ASP A 234 8.59 -2.84 -13.75
C ASP A 234 7.64 -4.05 -13.69
N PRO A 235 6.45 -3.97 -14.31
CA PRO A 235 5.54 -5.08 -14.28
C PRO A 235 6.22 -6.28 -14.96
N PRO A 236 6.25 -7.45 -14.31
CA PRO A 236 6.86 -8.61 -14.95
C PRO A 236 6.11 -8.92 -16.25
N PRO A 237 6.72 -9.63 -17.21
CA PRO A 237 6.01 -10.05 -18.42
C PRO A 237 4.70 -10.78 -18.08
N ALA A 238 3.70 -10.71 -18.95
CA ALA A 238 2.47 -11.45 -18.73
C ALA A 238 2.76 -12.98 -18.68
N PRO A 239 2.16 -13.73 -17.75
CA PRO A 239 2.23 -15.19 -17.78
C PRO A 239 1.71 -15.73 -19.12
N THR A 240 2.36 -16.76 -19.65
CA THR A 240 2.01 -17.36 -20.94
C THR A 240 1.46 -18.77 -20.78
N ASN A 241 0.84 -19.32 -21.83
CA ASN A 241 0.24 -20.66 -21.84
C ASN A 241 -0.77 -20.88 -20.71
N PHE A 242 -1.55 -19.85 -20.35
CA PHE A 242 -2.62 -20.01 -19.38
C PHE A 242 -3.67 -20.95 -19.95
N SER A 243 -3.90 -22.06 -19.25
CA SER A 243 -4.79 -23.14 -19.69
C SER A 243 -5.54 -23.70 -18.49
N HIS A 244 -6.64 -24.41 -18.77
CA HIS A 244 -7.36 -25.13 -17.73
C HIS A 244 -7.48 -26.61 -18.10
N THR A 245 -7.55 -27.43 -17.06
CA THR A 245 -7.85 -28.85 -17.11
C THR A 245 -8.91 -29.15 -16.05
N ASN A 246 -9.58 -30.30 -16.16
CA ASN A 246 -10.54 -30.75 -15.16
C ASN A 246 -10.13 -32.13 -14.60
N PRO A 247 -8.97 -32.23 -13.92
CA PRO A 247 -8.39 -33.52 -13.53
C PRO A 247 -9.18 -34.24 -12.43
N SER A 248 -9.99 -33.51 -11.65
CA SER A 248 -10.84 -34.05 -10.57
C SER A 248 -12.32 -34.17 -10.95
N GLY A 249 -12.67 -33.87 -12.22
CA GLY A 249 -14.03 -34.02 -12.74
C GLY A 249 -15.06 -33.18 -11.98
N SER A 250 -14.70 -32.04 -11.40
CA SER A 250 -15.67 -31.18 -10.72
C SER A 250 -15.23 -29.73 -10.67
N PHE A 251 -13.96 -29.42 -10.43
CA PHE A 251 -13.48 -28.05 -10.25
C PHE A 251 -12.48 -27.69 -11.36
N PRO A 252 -12.58 -26.51 -11.98
CA PRO A 252 -11.62 -26.08 -12.99
C PRO A 252 -10.26 -25.81 -12.34
N SER A 253 -9.23 -26.50 -12.85
CA SER A 253 -7.84 -26.35 -12.43
C SER A 253 -7.03 -25.69 -13.53
N PHE A 254 -6.29 -24.64 -13.19
CA PHE A 254 -5.55 -23.80 -14.11
C PHE A 254 -4.04 -23.99 -13.95
N SER A 255 -3.31 -23.83 -15.05
CA SER A 255 -1.86 -23.79 -15.07
C SER A 255 -1.33 -22.81 -16.13
N TRP A 256 -0.13 -22.30 -15.91
CA TRP A 256 0.57 -21.37 -16.82
C TRP A 256 2.09 -21.54 -16.74
N ASN A 257 2.81 -20.91 -17.65
CA ASN A 257 4.26 -20.77 -17.55
C ASN A 257 4.63 -19.66 -16.57
N SER A 258 5.70 -19.86 -15.80
CA SER A 258 6.25 -18.81 -14.94
C SER A 258 6.64 -17.57 -15.73
N SER A 259 6.44 -16.40 -15.14
CA SER A 259 6.92 -15.12 -15.67
C SER A 259 8.20 -14.68 -14.96
N SER A 260 9.19 -14.20 -15.72
CA SER A 260 10.44 -13.69 -15.17
C SER A 260 10.19 -12.48 -14.26
N GLY A 261 10.78 -12.47 -13.07
CA GLY A 261 10.58 -11.41 -12.09
C GLY A 261 9.27 -11.49 -11.30
N SER A 262 8.38 -12.45 -11.61
CA SER A 262 7.18 -12.69 -10.78
C SER A 262 7.52 -13.55 -9.56
N VAL A 263 7.22 -13.06 -8.36
CA VAL A 263 7.31 -13.80 -7.09
C VAL A 263 5.97 -14.44 -6.69
N SER A 264 4.86 -13.93 -7.23
CA SER A 264 3.52 -14.50 -7.03
C SER A 264 2.59 -14.23 -8.22
N TYR A 265 1.38 -14.79 -8.18
CA TYR A 265 0.38 -14.65 -9.23
C TYR A 265 -1.00 -14.37 -8.65
N LYS A 266 -1.78 -13.53 -9.34
CA LYS A 266 -3.18 -13.22 -9.03
C LYS A 266 -4.09 -13.70 -10.17
N ILE A 267 -5.14 -14.42 -9.82
CA ILE A 267 -6.10 -15.00 -10.76
C ILE A 267 -7.34 -14.14 -10.76
N PHE A 268 -7.79 -13.80 -11.97
CA PHE A 268 -8.95 -12.97 -12.19
C PHE A 268 -10.02 -13.73 -12.96
N ARG A 269 -11.27 -13.48 -12.61
CA ARG A 269 -12.44 -14.04 -13.27
C ARG A 269 -13.42 -12.92 -13.59
N LYS A 270 -13.99 -12.97 -14.79
CA LYS A 270 -15.20 -12.23 -15.15
C LYS A 270 -16.20 -13.18 -15.76
N CYS A 271 -17.40 -12.71 -16.02
CA CYS A 271 -18.44 -13.50 -16.65
C CYS A 271 -19.10 -12.71 -17.79
N SER A 272 -19.38 -13.41 -18.88
CA SER A 272 -20.06 -12.82 -20.04
C SER A 272 -21.59 -12.87 -19.90
N TYR A 273 -22.10 -13.90 -19.24
CA TYR A 273 -23.53 -14.14 -19.03
C TYR A 273 -23.73 -15.09 -17.84
N GLY A 274 -24.56 -14.70 -16.87
CA GLY A 274 -24.86 -15.50 -15.68
C GLY A 274 -26.35 -15.72 -15.49
N TYR A 275 -26.78 -16.98 -15.47
CA TYR A 275 -28.15 -17.39 -15.14
C TYR A 275 -28.47 -17.13 -13.66
N TYR A 276 -27.47 -17.19 -12.78
CA TYR A 276 -27.63 -17.05 -11.32
C TYR A 276 -27.32 -15.65 -10.76
N GLY A 277 -26.98 -14.68 -11.62
CA GLY A 277 -26.77 -13.28 -11.22
C GLY A 277 -25.43 -12.95 -10.54
N ASP A 278 -24.50 -13.90 -10.40
CA ASP A 278 -23.14 -13.68 -9.84
C ASP A 278 -22.10 -13.37 -10.93
N CYS A 279 -22.48 -12.57 -11.92
CA CYS A 279 -21.67 -12.33 -13.11
C CYS A 279 -21.26 -10.87 -13.24
N SER A 280 -20.04 -10.59 -12.81
CA SER A 280 -19.36 -9.33 -13.05
C SER A 280 -18.84 -9.28 -14.48
N SER A 281 -19.16 -8.22 -15.22
CA SER A 281 -18.63 -8.00 -16.57
C SER A 281 -17.18 -7.52 -16.58
N ILE A 282 -16.65 -7.16 -15.40
CA ILE A 282 -15.26 -6.77 -15.18
C ILE A 282 -14.49 -7.90 -14.48
N TYR A 283 -13.16 -7.91 -14.65
CA TYR A 283 -12.30 -8.89 -13.98
C TYR A 283 -12.22 -8.62 -12.49
N GLU A 284 -12.49 -9.65 -11.70
CA GLU A 284 -12.38 -9.64 -10.25
C GLU A 284 -11.34 -10.65 -9.79
N GLU A 285 -10.54 -10.29 -8.79
CA GLU A 285 -9.57 -11.21 -8.20
C GLU A 285 -10.31 -12.32 -7.46
N VAL A 286 -10.07 -13.58 -7.86
CA VAL A 286 -10.70 -14.77 -7.27
C VAL A 286 -9.71 -15.64 -6.49
N GLY A 287 -8.41 -15.34 -6.58
CA GLY A 287 -7.39 -16.04 -5.82
C GLY A 287 -5.98 -15.59 -6.16
N SER A 288 -5.03 -16.07 -5.37
CA SER A 288 -3.60 -15.84 -5.56
C SER A 288 -2.80 -17.11 -5.21
N THR A 289 -1.58 -17.20 -5.72
CA THR A 289 -0.67 -18.33 -5.49
C THR A 289 0.78 -17.92 -5.75
N SER A 290 1.75 -18.54 -5.07
CA SER A 290 3.17 -18.40 -5.39
C SER A 290 3.62 -19.38 -6.49
N GLY A 291 2.84 -20.42 -6.75
CA GLY A 291 3.10 -21.41 -7.81
C GLY A 291 2.49 -21.03 -9.15
N THR A 292 2.65 -21.89 -10.16
CA THR A 292 2.11 -21.69 -11.51
C THR A 292 0.83 -22.48 -11.79
N SER A 293 0.10 -22.83 -10.73
CA SER A 293 -1.18 -23.51 -10.80
C SER A 293 -2.12 -23.08 -9.69
N TRP A 294 -3.43 -23.15 -9.98
CA TRP A 294 -4.50 -22.77 -9.05
C TRP A 294 -5.81 -23.47 -9.41
N THR A 295 -6.68 -23.75 -8.44
CA THR A 295 -7.99 -24.39 -8.67
C THR A 295 -9.11 -23.54 -8.09
N ASP A 296 -10.16 -23.30 -8.88
CA ASP A 296 -11.32 -22.54 -8.44
C ASP A 296 -12.34 -23.48 -7.78
N PHE A 297 -12.42 -23.45 -6.44
CA PHE A 297 -13.40 -24.24 -5.69
C PHE A 297 -14.77 -23.56 -5.56
N SER A 298 -14.91 -22.31 -6.02
CA SER A 298 -16.17 -21.57 -5.94
C SER A 298 -17.15 -21.93 -7.06
N VAL A 299 -16.69 -22.61 -8.11
CA VAL A 299 -17.50 -23.07 -9.24
C VAL A 299 -17.25 -24.54 -9.54
N THR A 300 -18.21 -25.20 -10.18
CA THR A 300 -18.11 -26.60 -10.61
C THR A 300 -18.56 -26.77 -12.06
N GLN A 301 -17.87 -27.61 -12.82
CA GLN A 301 -18.22 -27.92 -14.22
C GLN A 301 -19.18 -29.11 -14.35
N ASN A 302 -19.52 -29.80 -13.25
CA ASN A 302 -20.35 -31.01 -13.25
C ASN A 302 -21.47 -30.95 -12.17
N GLY A 303 -22.10 -29.80 -12.00
CA GLY A 303 -23.27 -29.64 -11.11
C GLY A 303 -24.61 -29.86 -11.85
N SER A 304 -25.73 -29.71 -11.13
CA SER A 304 -27.10 -29.92 -11.66
C SER A 304 -27.77 -28.66 -12.23
N GLY A 305 -27.21 -27.49 -11.97
CA GLY A 305 -27.65 -26.18 -12.46
C GLY A 305 -27.20 -25.85 -13.88
N GLN A 306 -27.69 -24.72 -14.40
CA GLN A 306 -27.29 -24.16 -15.70
C GLN A 306 -25.83 -23.68 -15.64
N GLU A 307 -25.09 -23.79 -16.75
CA GLU A 307 -23.72 -23.29 -16.80
C GLU A 307 -23.69 -21.79 -17.14
N ASP A 308 -22.92 -21.04 -16.35
CA ASP A 308 -22.46 -19.69 -16.64
C ASP A 308 -21.14 -19.76 -17.43
N ASN A 309 -20.89 -18.76 -18.27
CA ASN A 309 -19.63 -18.67 -19.02
C ASN A 309 -18.65 -17.70 -18.34
N TYR A 310 -17.67 -18.28 -17.65
CA TYR A 310 -16.61 -17.55 -16.96
C TYR A 310 -15.37 -17.41 -17.84
N ILE A 311 -14.77 -16.22 -17.81
CA ILE A 311 -13.51 -15.89 -18.49
C ILE A 311 -12.46 -15.65 -17.41
N TYR A 312 -11.40 -16.45 -17.43
CA TYR A 312 -10.29 -16.36 -16.51
C TYR A 312 -9.04 -15.79 -17.17
N ALA A 313 -8.23 -15.07 -16.39
CA ALA A 313 -6.88 -14.64 -16.76
C ALA A 313 -6.00 -14.57 -15.50
N VAL A 314 -4.68 -14.57 -15.67
CA VAL A 314 -3.72 -14.46 -14.56
C VAL A 314 -2.76 -13.29 -14.80
N LYS A 315 -2.33 -12.65 -13.70
CA LYS A 315 -1.23 -11.67 -13.69
C LYS A 315 -0.08 -12.17 -12.82
N GLY A 316 1.15 -11.95 -13.25
CA GLY A 316 2.35 -12.12 -12.42
C GLY A 316 2.59 -10.86 -11.59
N ILE A 317 3.07 -11.04 -10.36
CA ILE A 317 3.34 -9.97 -9.39
C ILE A 317 4.81 -10.05 -8.99
N ASN A 318 5.57 -8.97 -9.15
CA ASN A 318 6.97 -8.89 -8.74
C ASN A 318 7.13 -8.63 -7.23
N SER A 319 8.37 -8.55 -6.73
CA SER A 319 8.68 -8.34 -5.31
C SER A 319 8.18 -7.02 -4.71
N ILE A 320 7.97 -6.01 -5.56
CA ILE A 320 7.49 -4.67 -5.16
C ILE A 320 5.99 -4.47 -5.41
N GLY A 321 5.24 -5.55 -5.69
CA GLY A 321 3.79 -5.49 -5.93
C GLY A 321 3.39 -5.12 -7.37
N GLY A 322 4.37 -4.94 -8.25
CA GLY A 322 4.19 -4.66 -9.67
C GLY A 322 3.48 -5.78 -10.41
N ALA A 323 2.32 -5.49 -11.01
CA ALA A 323 1.46 -6.47 -11.67
C ALA A 323 1.58 -6.43 -13.20
N SER A 324 1.82 -7.60 -13.81
CA SER A 324 1.87 -7.77 -15.27
C SER A 324 0.57 -7.38 -15.99
N ASN A 325 0.65 -7.29 -17.31
CA ASN A 325 -0.54 -7.46 -18.16
C ASN A 325 -1.19 -8.83 -17.92
N TYR A 326 -2.49 -8.96 -18.25
CA TYR A 326 -3.16 -10.26 -18.22
C TYR A 326 -2.51 -11.25 -19.18
N SER A 327 -2.48 -12.52 -18.77
CA SER A 327 -2.22 -13.65 -19.68
C SER A 327 -3.25 -13.72 -20.82
N ASN A 328 -3.06 -14.68 -21.73
CA ASN A 328 -4.17 -15.13 -22.56
C ASN A 328 -5.35 -15.58 -21.67
N SER A 329 -6.58 -15.39 -22.14
CA SER A 329 -7.78 -15.74 -21.37
C SER A 329 -8.28 -17.16 -21.67
N VAL A 330 -8.93 -17.78 -20.70
CA VAL A 330 -9.55 -19.10 -20.84
C VAL A 330 -11.04 -19.01 -20.50
N ASN A 331 -11.89 -19.59 -21.34
CA ASN A 331 -13.33 -19.71 -21.07
C ASN A 331 -13.62 -21.03 -20.36
N VAL A 332 -14.49 -20.98 -19.36
CA VAL A 332 -14.92 -22.13 -18.56
C VAL A 332 -16.43 -22.04 -18.39
N GLY A 333 -17.15 -23.03 -18.94
CA GLY A 333 -18.54 -23.30 -18.58
C GLY A 333 -18.57 -23.95 -17.20
N ALA A 334 -19.17 -23.27 -16.23
CA ALA A 334 -19.31 -23.78 -14.87
C ALA A 334 -20.51 -23.14 -14.18
N GLN A 335 -20.92 -23.71 -13.06
CA GLN A 335 -21.96 -23.17 -12.19
C GLN A 335 -21.41 -23.00 -10.78
N PRO A 336 -22.04 -22.23 -9.90
CA PRO A 336 -21.56 -22.10 -8.53
C PRO A 336 -21.48 -23.44 -7.78
N SER A 337 -20.40 -23.68 -7.02
CA SER A 337 -20.09 -25.01 -6.45
C SER A 337 -21.09 -25.52 -5.41
N PHE A 338 -21.88 -24.65 -4.79
CA PHE A 338 -22.97 -25.07 -3.90
C PHE A 338 -24.10 -25.81 -4.63
N MET A 339 -24.20 -25.66 -5.96
CA MET A 339 -25.13 -26.45 -6.78
C MET A 339 -24.68 -27.91 -6.95
N LYS A 340 -23.46 -28.28 -6.53
CA LYS A 340 -22.95 -29.65 -6.63
C LYS A 340 -23.75 -30.66 -5.78
N GLU A 341 -24.28 -30.22 -4.64
CA GLU A 341 -25.12 -31.06 -3.76
C GLU A 341 -26.61 -30.81 -3.91
N VAL A 342 -27.00 -29.91 -4.83
CA VAL A 342 -28.40 -29.71 -5.18
C VAL A 342 -28.81 -30.87 -6.07
N SER A 343 -29.29 -31.94 -5.45
CA SER A 343 -30.29 -32.83 -6.06
C SER A 343 -31.32 -31.96 -6.79
N ASP A 344 -31.97 -32.45 -7.86
CA ASP A 344 -33.14 -31.82 -8.52
C ASP A 344 -34.32 -31.44 -7.58
N LYS A 345 -34.13 -31.53 -6.27
CA LYS A 345 -35.03 -31.14 -5.20
C LYS A 345 -34.86 -29.65 -4.88
N LEU A 346 -35.94 -28.90 -5.06
CA LEU A 346 -36.08 -27.55 -4.51
C LEU A 346 -35.84 -27.56 -2.98
N PRO A 347 -35.39 -26.45 -2.38
CA PRO A 347 -35.32 -26.32 -0.94
C PRO A 347 -36.67 -26.70 -0.30
N GLU A 348 -36.63 -27.41 0.82
CA GLU A 348 -37.86 -27.79 1.53
C GLU A 348 -38.39 -26.63 2.40
N MET A 349 -37.52 -25.69 2.77
CA MET A 349 -37.83 -24.58 3.65
C MET A 349 -37.06 -23.32 3.27
N PHE A 350 -37.54 -22.17 3.73
CA PHE A 350 -36.79 -20.92 3.63
C PHE A 350 -35.54 -20.99 4.53
N SER A 351 -34.41 -20.47 4.05
CA SER A 351 -33.19 -20.37 4.86
C SER A 351 -32.40 -19.12 4.49
N LEU A 352 -31.64 -18.60 5.46
CA LEU A 352 -30.59 -17.59 5.26
C LEU A 352 -29.30 -18.15 5.86
N GLN A 353 -28.28 -18.29 5.03
CA GLN A 353 -26.98 -18.82 5.43
C GLN A 353 -26.05 -17.68 5.86
N ASN A 354 -25.03 -18.01 6.66
CA ASN A 354 -23.97 -17.06 6.99
C ASN A 354 -23.31 -16.50 5.71
N ASN A 355 -22.84 -15.26 5.78
CA ASN A 355 -22.13 -14.65 4.68
C ASN A 355 -20.71 -15.23 4.56
N TYR A 356 -20.17 -15.27 3.34
CA TYR A 356 -18.80 -15.70 3.08
C TYR A 356 -18.12 -14.82 2.02
N PRO A 357 -16.88 -14.35 2.25
CA PRO A 357 -16.10 -14.49 3.49
C PRO A 357 -16.73 -13.73 4.68
N ASN A 358 -16.41 -14.13 5.91
CA ASN A 358 -16.71 -13.40 7.15
C ASN A 358 -15.60 -13.68 8.18
N PRO A 359 -14.75 -12.71 8.55
CA PRO A 359 -14.78 -11.31 8.13
C PRO A 359 -14.56 -11.10 6.63
N PHE A 360 -15.01 -9.96 6.09
CA PHE A 360 -14.92 -9.63 4.66
C PHE A 360 -14.24 -8.28 4.40
N ASN A 361 -13.62 -8.13 3.22
CA ASN A 361 -12.99 -6.89 2.74
C ASN A 361 -13.01 -6.78 1.20
N PRO A 362 -13.60 -5.74 0.60
CA PRO A 362 -14.77 -4.98 1.08
C PRO A 362 -16.09 -5.68 0.75
N SER A 363 -16.06 -6.87 0.10
CA SER A 363 -17.28 -7.54 -0.39
C SER A 363 -17.48 -8.96 0.16
N THR A 364 -18.73 -9.38 0.28
CA THR A 364 -19.14 -10.72 0.77
C THR A 364 -20.36 -11.23 0.01
N GLN A 365 -20.62 -12.54 0.09
CA GLN A 365 -21.79 -13.19 -0.49
C GLN A 365 -22.78 -13.62 0.59
N ILE A 366 -24.07 -13.37 0.37
CA ILE A 366 -25.17 -13.78 1.24
C ILE A 366 -26.00 -14.83 0.49
N LYS A 367 -26.12 -16.04 1.05
CA LYS A 367 -26.85 -17.16 0.43
C LYS A 367 -28.18 -17.39 1.13
N PHE A 368 -29.23 -17.68 0.38
CA PHE A 368 -30.56 -17.96 0.92
C PHE A 368 -31.33 -18.92 0.03
N GLU A 369 -32.30 -19.60 0.62
CA GLU A 369 -33.07 -20.66 -0.01
C GLU A 369 -34.55 -20.31 0.00
N LEU A 370 -35.23 -20.54 -1.13
CA LEU A 370 -36.66 -20.31 -1.29
C LEU A 370 -37.34 -21.62 -1.75
N PRO A 371 -38.24 -22.21 -0.95
CA PRO A 371 -38.97 -23.43 -1.33
C PRO A 371 -40.04 -23.16 -2.39
N GLU A 372 -40.48 -21.90 -2.51
CA GLU A 372 -41.48 -21.44 -3.47
C GLU A 372 -41.12 -20.03 -3.99
N THR A 373 -41.87 -19.53 -4.97
CA THR A 373 -41.69 -18.15 -5.45
C THR A 373 -42.08 -17.18 -4.32
N ALA A 374 -41.24 -16.19 -4.02
CA ALA A 374 -41.47 -15.27 -2.90
C ALA A 374 -41.08 -13.82 -3.25
N GLN A 375 -41.75 -12.85 -2.65
CA GLN A 375 -41.26 -11.47 -2.58
C GLN A 375 -40.17 -11.42 -1.51
N VAL A 376 -38.92 -11.16 -1.92
CA VAL A 376 -37.74 -11.14 -1.05
C VAL A 376 -37.26 -9.72 -0.86
N THR A 377 -36.92 -9.37 0.38
CA THR A 377 -36.22 -8.12 0.71
C THR A 377 -35.02 -8.43 1.60
N ILE A 378 -33.83 -7.98 1.18
CA ILE A 378 -32.60 -8.09 1.96
C ILE A 378 -32.06 -6.69 2.23
N LYS A 379 -31.95 -6.33 3.50
CA LYS A 379 -31.46 -5.03 3.98
C LYS A 379 -30.28 -5.19 4.91
N ILE A 380 -29.35 -4.25 4.84
CA ILE A 380 -28.18 -4.19 5.71
C ILE A 380 -28.35 -3.05 6.70
N TYR A 381 -28.04 -3.32 7.96
CA TYR A 381 -28.10 -2.38 9.06
C TYR A 381 -26.73 -2.27 9.75
N ASN A 382 -26.41 -1.09 10.26
CA ASN A 382 -25.29 -0.92 11.19
C ASN A 382 -25.70 -1.35 12.62
N ILE A 383 -24.75 -1.35 13.55
CA ILE A 383 -25.01 -1.74 14.95
C ILE A 383 -26.00 -0.84 15.70
N MET A 384 -26.25 0.38 15.18
CA MET A 384 -27.26 1.30 15.70
C MET A 384 -28.66 1.04 15.13
N GLY A 385 -28.82 0.03 14.26
CA GLY A 385 -30.08 -0.31 13.61
C GLY A 385 -30.45 0.61 12.45
N GLN A 386 -29.53 1.44 11.96
CA GLN A 386 -29.77 2.26 10.77
C GLN A 386 -29.56 1.43 9.51
N GLU A 387 -30.53 1.50 8.58
CA GLU A 387 -30.39 0.89 7.27
C GLU A 387 -29.28 1.60 6.48
N VAL A 388 -28.28 0.84 6.03
CA VAL A 388 -27.16 1.34 5.24
C VAL A 388 -27.22 0.90 3.77
N ALA A 389 -27.97 -0.17 3.47
CA ALA A 389 -28.20 -0.63 2.09
C ALA A 389 -29.45 -1.52 1.99
N THR A 390 -30.11 -1.48 0.84
CA THR A 390 -31.07 -2.50 0.40
C THR A 390 -30.44 -3.26 -0.78
N ILE A 391 -30.19 -4.56 -0.62
CA ILE A 391 -29.49 -5.40 -1.62
C ILE A 391 -30.50 -6.09 -2.55
N VAL A 392 -31.60 -6.58 -1.99
CA VAL A 392 -32.67 -7.26 -2.75
C VAL A 392 -34.00 -6.64 -2.36
N ASN A 393 -34.86 -6.38 -3.34
CA ASN A 393 -36.26 -6.04 -3.13
C ASN A 393 -37.08 -6.43 -4.38
N SER A 394 -37.28 -7.72 -4.58
CA SER A 394 -37.90 -8.25 -5.80
C SER A 394 -38.59 -9.60 -5.57
N GLN A 395 -39.44 -9.97 -6.51
CA GLN A 395 -40.02 -11.31 -6.57
C GLN A 395 -39.00 -12.28 -7.17
N MET A 396 -38.69 -13.35 -6.43
CA MET A 396 -37.70 -14.36 -6.80
C MET A 396 -38.35 -15.75 -6.87
N LYS A 397 -37.91 -16.58 -7.83
CA LYS A 397 -38.43 -17.94 -8.01
C LYS A 397 -37.96 -18.89 -6.90
N ALA A 398 -38.63 -20.02 -6.73
CA ALA A 398 -38.15 -21.12 -5.90
C ALA A 398 -36.75 -21.55 -6.33
N GLY A 399 -35.86 -21.82 -5.37
CA GLY A 399 -34.49 -22.25 -5.62
C GLY A 399 -33.50 -21.74 -4.58
N PHE A 400 -32.24 -22.03 -4.83
CA PHE A 400 -31.08 -21.54 -4.07
C PHE A 400 -30.60 -20.24 -4.70
N HIS A 401 -30.37 -19.23 -3.87
CA HIS A 401 -30.02 -17.87 -4.32
C HIS A 401 -28.79 -17.36 -3.60
N ILE A 402 -28.03 -16.51 -4.28
CA ILE A 402 -26.92 -15.76 -3.72
C ILE A 402 -27.06 -14.30 -4.14
N THR A 403 -26.76 -13.39 -3.22
CA THR A 403 -26.56 -11.98 -3.54
C THR A 403 -25.24 -11.48 -2.99
N ARG A 404 -24.60 -10.57 -3.72
CA ARG A 404 -23.36 -9.92 -3.28
C ARG A 404 -23.66 -8.64 -2.51
N PHE A 405 -22.86 -8.37 -1.48
CA PHE A 405 -22.81 -7.09 -0.80
C PHE A 405 -21.42 -6.48 -0.94
N ASP A 406 -21.35 -5.23 -1.42
CA ASP A 406 -20.12 -4.43 -1.50
C ASP A 406 -20.20 -3.28 -0.49
N ALA A 407 -19.27 -3.28 0.48
CA ALA A 407 -19.18 -2.30 1.54
C ALA A 407 -18.01 -1.33 1.36
N SER A 408 -17.54 -1.12 0.12
CA SER A 408 -16.42 -0.22 -0.20
C SER A 408 -16.62 1.20 0.34
N ASN A 409 -17.86 1.67 0.48
CA ASN A 409 -18.19 3.00 1.02
C ASN A 409 -18.53 3.01 2.53
N LEU A 410 -18.37 1.89 3.23
CA LEU A 410 -18.70 1.76 4.66
C LEU A 410 -17.43 1.59 5.51
N SER A 411 -17.45 2.06 6.75
CA SER A 411 -16.33 1.90 7.69
C SER A 411 -16.22 0.45 8.20
N SER A 412 -15.02 0.00 8.58
CA SER A 412 -14.81 -1.27 9.29
C SER A 412 -15.75 -1.38 10.49
N GLY A 413 -16.31 -2.57 10.73
CA GLY A 413 -17.27 -2.75 11.80
C GLY A 413 -18.22 -3.93 11.63
N VAL A 414 -19.22 -3.98 12.51
CA VAL A 414 -20.26 -5.02 12.53
C VAL A 414 -21.51 -4.52 11.83
N TYR A 415 -22.03 -5.35 10.94
CA TYR A 415 -23.27 -5.13 10.19
C TYR A 415 -24.23 -6.30 10.39
N ILE A 416 -25.52 -6.05 10.19
CA ILE A 416 -26.58 -7.07 10.25
C ILE A 416 -27.27 -7.10 8.89
N ALA A 417 -27.31 -8.26 8.25
CA ALA A 417 -28.16 -8.48 7.09
C ALA A 417 -29.47 -9.11 7.55
N ARG A 418 -30.60 -8.52 7.16
CA ARG A 418 -31.94 -9.05 7.41
C ARG A 418 -32.60 -9.45 6.11
N LEU A 419 -33.08 -10.69 6.04
CA LEU A 419 -33.89 -11.20 4.95
C LEU A 419 -35.34 -11.32 5.41
N THR A 420 -36.26 -10.74 4.66
CA THR A 420 -37.70 -10.98 4.77
C THR A 420 -38.22 -11.58 3.47
N ALA A 421 -38.99 -12.67 3.54
CA ALA A 421 -39.60 -13.29 2.38
C ALA A 421 -41.10 -13.55 2.60
N ILE A 422 -41.93 -13.25 1.59
CA ILE A 422 -43.35 -13.58 1.55
C ILE A 422 -43.59 -14.50 0.35
N GLY A 423 -43.79 -15.79 0.62
CA GLY A 423 -44.02 -16.83 -0.36
C GLY A 423 -45.38 -16.72 -1.06
N SER A 424 -45.48 -17.30 -2.26
CA SER A 424 -46.72 -17.35 -3.05
C SER A 424 -47.88 -18.04 -2.34
N SER A 425 -47.59 -18.97 -1.41
CA SER A 425 -48.59 -19.60 -0.54
C SER A 425 -49.06 -18.71 0.62
N GLY A 426 -48.41 -17.56 0.84
CA GLY A 426 -48.61 -16.70 2.00
C GLY A 426 -47.65 -16.99 3.16
N ALA A 427 -46.75 -17.98 3.03
CA ALA A 427 -45.70 -18.25 4.01
C ALA A 427 -44.80 -17.02 4.21
N GLN A 428 -44.44 -16.72 5.46
CA GLN A 428 -43.55 -15.61 5.79
C GLN A 428 -42.28 -16.13 6.46
N PHE A 429 -41.15 -15.52 6.12
CA PHE A 429 -39.85 -15.85 6.70
C PHE A 429 -39.09 -14.55 7.01
N ASP A 430 -38.48 -14.48 8.18
CA ASP A 430 -37.63 -13.39 8.65
C ASP A 430 -36.40 -14.01 9.30
N SER A 431 -35.21 -13.60 8.88
CA SER A 431 -33.95 -14.09 9.45
C SER A 431 -32.86 -13.04 9.33
N GLU A 432 -31.91 -13.07 10.25
CA GLU A 432 -30.79 -12.14 10.32
C GLU A 432 -29.46 -12.85 10.45
N ILE A 433 -28.41 -12.28 9.87
CA ILE A 433 -27.01 -12.74 10.05
C ILE A 433 -26.11 -11.56 10.40
N LYS A 434 -25.11 -11.82 11.25
CA LYS A 434 -24.09 -10.86 11.64
C LYS A 434 -22.89 -10.96 10.70
N MET A 435 -22.46 -9.82 10.15
CA MET A 435 -21.33 -9.70 9.23
C MET A 435 -20.25 -8.79 9.83
N GLN A 436 -18.98 -9.12 9.62
CA GLN A 436 -17.85 -8.34 10.11
C GLN A 436 -17.00 -7.83 8.94
N LEU A 437 -16.97 -6.51 8.74
CA LEU A 437 -16.14 -5.83 7.75
C LEU A 437 -14.80 -5.44 8.39
N ILE A 438 -13.69 -5.83 7.75
CA ILE A 438 -12.33 -5.44 8.15
C ILE A 438 -11.67 -4.81 6.93
N LYS A 439 -11.50 -3.49 6.95
CA LYS A 439 -10.64 -2.77 6.01
C LYS A 439 -9.26 -2.58 6.59
#